data_AF-A0A2R7LS31-F1
#
_entry.id   AF-A0A2R7LS31-F1
#
_cell.length_a   1.000
_cell.length_b   1.000
_cell.length_c   1.000
_cell.angle_alpha   90.00
_cell.angle_beta   90.00
_cell.angle_gamma   90.00
#
_symmetry.space_group_name_H-M   'P 1'
#
loop_
_entity.id
_entity.type
_entity.pdbx_description
1 polymer ?
#
loop_
_entity_poly.entity_id
_entity_poly.type
_entity_poly.pdbx_seq_one_letter_code
_entity_poly.pdbx_strand_id
1 'polypeptide(L)'
;MHRLSRRSALVTGMALLATACATRPELSLSDEVWPGLETLLAVTAGREGLTVRVVSKGCAMRADFVFRVDRSNGRAVVAFARRRLETCQFGEPGFVDLVFSYAELGLRRGERVMVANPVRP
;
A
#
# COMPACT_ATOMS: atom_id res chain seq x y z
N MET A 1 16.39 18.51 -66.75
CA MET A 1 15.46 17.35 -66.66
C MET A 1 15.84 16.50 -65.46
N HIS A 2 14.83 16.07 -64.71
CA HIS A 2 14.88 15.46 -63.36
C HIS A 2 15.70 14.16 -63.24
N ARG A 3 16.38 13.96 -62.09
CA ARG A 3 15.88 13.15 -60.95
C ARG A 3 16.98 13.01 -59.87
N LEU A 4 16.73 13.60 -58.70
CA LEU A 4 17.39 13.21 -57.45
C LEU A 4 16.98 11.75 -57.15
N SER A 5 17.92 10.80 -57.16
CA SER A 5 17.65 9.42 -56.78
C SER A 5 18.04 9.16 -55.32
N ARG A 6 16.99 9.18 -54.50
CA ARG A 6 16.78 8.49 -53.21
C ARG A 6 17.77 7.36 -52.90
N ARG A 7 18.37 7.40 -51.70
CA ARG A 7 18.24 6.40 -50.61
C ARG A 7 19.29 6.65 -49.50
N SER A 8 19.12 7.76 -48.80
CA SER A 8 19.63 7.88 -47.42
C SER A 8 18.50 7.43 -46.51
N ALA A 9 18.71 6.39 -45.71
CA ALA A 9 17.80 6.03 -44.62
C ALA A 9 18.65 5.65 -43.40
N LEU A 10 19.09 6.69 -42.69
CA LEU A 10 19.52 6.60 -41.29
C LEU A 10 18.31 6.19 -40.47
N VAL A 11 18.34 4.97 -39.92
CA VAL A 11 17.35 4.52 -38.93
C VAL A 11 17.85 4.96 -37.56
N THR A 12 17.45 6.15 -37.12
CA THR A 12 17.63 6.59 -35.74
C THR A 12 16.44 6.10 -34.93
N GLY A 13 16.57 4.92 -34.31
CA GLY A 13 15.58 4.39 -33.38
C GLY A 13 15.62 5.16 -32.06
N MET A 14 14.69 6.08 -31.86
CA MET A 14 14.52 6.80 -30.59
C MET A 14 13.66 5.96 -29.64
N ALA A 15 14.31 5.17 -28.79
CA ALA A 15 13.65 4.43 -27.73
C ALA A 15 13.23 5.38 -26.59
N LEU A 16 11.94 5.73 -26.54
CA LEU A 16 11.34 6.44 -25.40
C LEU A 16 11.19 5.47 -24.22
N LEU A 17 12.15 5.48 -23.30
CA LEU A 17 12.00 4.85 -21.99
C LEU A 17 11.06 5.71 -21.15
N ALA A 18 9.76 5.38 -21.18
CA ALA A 18 8.80 5.95 -20.23
C ALA A 18 9.07 5.35 -18.85
N THR A 19 9.84 6.06 -18.02
CA THR A 19 9.92 5.78 -16.58
C THR A 19 8.57 6.15 -15.95
N ALA A 20 7.69 5.16 -15.82
CA ALA A 20 6.46 5.32 -15.06
C ALA A 20 6.83 5.50 -13.58
N CYS A 21 6.98 6.75 -13.15
CA CYS A 21 7.03 7.09 -11.72
C CYS A 21 5.70 6.67 -11.11
N ALA A 22 5.70 5.51 -10.45
CA ALA A 22 4.55 5.06 -9.69
C ALA A 22 4.40 5.98 -8.46
N THR A 23 3.63 7.07 -8.61
CA THR A 23 3.28 7.96 -7.50
C THR A 23 2.60 7.15 -6.40
N ARG A 24 3.28 7.02 -5.26
CA ARG A 24 2.75 6.39 -4.04
C ARG A 24 1.88 7.42 -3.29
N PRO A 25 0.86 7.00 -2.54
CA PRO A 25 0.16 7.89 -1.63
C PRO A 25 1.14 8.45 -0.60
N GLU A 26 0.92 9.70 -0.21
CA GLU A 26 1.57 10.28 0.95
C GLU A 26 0.96 9.66 2.20
N LEU A 27 1.79 8.96 2.99
CA LEU A 27 1.36 8.23 4.18
C LEU A 27 1.72 9.03 5.43
N SER A 28 0.73 9.32 6.28
CA SER A 28 0.92 9.88 7.61
C SER A 28 0.33 8.96 8.68
N LEU A 29 0.84 9.07 9.90
CA LEU A 29 0.25 8.41 11.07
C LEU A 29 -0.65 9.40 11.82
N SER A 30 -1.67 8.90 12.50
CA SER A 30 -2.45 9.71 13.43
C SER A 30 -1.75 9.79 14.78
N ASP A 31 -1.67 11.00 15.36
CA ASP A 31 -1.24 11.21 16.75
C ASP A 31 -2.38 10.95 17.76
N GLU A 32 -3.60 10.78 17.26
CA GLU A 32 -4.79 10.53 18.07
C GLU A 32 -4.91 9.03 18.37
N VAL A 33 -5.09 8.70 19.65
CA VAL A 33 -5.25 7.31 20.08
C VAL A 33 -6.73 6.95 20.06
N TRP A 34 -7.11 6.13 19.09
CA TRP A 34 -8.45 5.57 18.98
C TRP A 34 -8.54 4.26 19.78
N PRO A 35 -9.33 4.20 20.88
CA PRO A 35 -9.44 2.99 21.69
C PRO A 35 -9.98 1.81 20.88
N GLY A 36 -9.37 0.64 21.07
CA GLY A 36 -9.83 -0.61 20.44
C GLY A 36 -9.34 -0.85 19.01
N LEU A 37 -8.53 0.04 18.42
CA LEU A 37 -7.85 -0.25 17.16
C LEU A 37 -6.66 -1.21 17.36
N GLU A 38 -6.41 -2.04 16.36
CA GLU A 38 -5.25 -2.94 16.33
C GLU A 38 -3.95 -2.11 16.45
N THR A 39 -3.05 -2.51 17.34
CA THR A 39 -1.69 -1.92 17.36
C THR A 39 -0.86 -2.53 16.24
N LEU A 40 -0.32 -1.68 15.38
CA LEU A 40 0.58 -2.10 14.30
C LEU A 40 2.02 -1.99 14.80
N LEU A 41 2.87 -2.95 14.43
CA LEU A 41 4.31 -2.83 14.63
C LEU A 41 4.92 -1.89 13.58
N ALA A 42 4.38 -1.90 12.36
CA ALA A 42 4.77 -1.01 11.29
C ALA A 42 3.66 -0.88 10.25
N VAL A 43 3.69 0.22 9.50
CA VAL A 43 2.91 0.38 8.27
C VAL A 43 3.77 1.07 7.22
N THR A 44 3.78 0.53 6.01
CA THR A 44 4.58 1.07 4.89
C THR A 44 3.73 1.18 3.63
N ALA A 45 3.92 2.27 2.87
CA ALA A 45 3.34 2.43 1.56
C ALA A 45 4.25 1.83 0.48
N GLY A 46 3.80 0.73 -0.13
CA GLY A 46 4.46 0.08 -1.25
C GLY A 46 4.03 0.63 -2.60
N ARG A 47 4.35 -0.08 -3.68
CA ARG A 47 3.94 0.30 -5.05
C ARG A 47 2.44 0.07 -5.28
N GLU A 48 1.91 -1.03 -4.75
CA GLU A 48 0.56 -1.53 -5.06
C GLU A 48 -0.39 -1.47 -3.86
N GLY A 49 0.10 -1.13 -2.67
CA GLY A 49 -0.70 -1.19 -1.45
C GLY A 49 0.04 -0.79 -0.19
N LEU A 50 -0.67 -0.86 0.93
CA LEU A 50 -0.13 -0.72 2.27
C LEU A 50 0.28 -2.10 2.80
N THR A 51 1.49 -2.19 3.35
CA THR A 51 1.92 -3.36 4.13
C THR A 51 1.84 -3.00 5.60
N VAL A 52 1.07 -3.78 6.35
CA VAL A 52 0.82 -3.61 7.77
C VAL A 52 1.46 -4.78 8.51
N ARG A 53 2.38 -4.48 9.43
CA ARG A 53 3.02 -5.47 10.29
C ARG A 53 2.29 -5.54 11.62
N VAL A 54 1.92 -6.74 12.05
CA VAL A 54 1.22 -6.99 13.32
C VAL A 54 1.87 -8.15 14.08
N VAL A 55 1.67 -8.17 15.40
CA VAL A 55 1.99 -9.34 16.21
C VAL A 55 1.13 -10.52 15.77
N SER A 56 1.76 -11.70 15.70
CA SER A 56 1.08 -12.96 15.38
C SER A 56 1.53 -14.06 16.34
N LYS A 57 0.62 -14.97 16.65
CA LYS A 57 0.90 -16.28 17.27
C LYS A 57 1.30 -17.34 16.23
N GLY A 58 1.60 -16.95 15.00
CA GLY A 58 2.05 -17.81 13.91
C GLY A 58 0.97 -18.24 12.91
N CYS A 59 -0.27 -17.77 13.03
CA CYS A 59 -1.35 -18.11 12.09
C CYS A 59 -2.21 -16.93 11.64
N ALA A 60 -1.85 -15.70 11.99
CA ALA A 60 -2.54 -14.52 11.50
C ALA A 60 -2.39 -14.44 9.97
N MET A 61 -3.53 -14.31 9.28
CA MET A 61 -3.56 -14.07 7.85
C MET A 61 -4.39 -12.84 7.53
N ARG A 62 -4.21 -12.30 6.33
CA ARG A 62 -4.95 -11.11 5.86
C ARG A 62 -6.47 -11.25 6.02
N ALA A 63 -7.02 -12.45 5.80
CA ALA A 63 -8.45 -12.70 5.93
C ALA A 63 -8.96 -12.61 7.38
N ASP A 64 -8.10 -12.56 8.38
CA ASP A 64 -8.49 -12.34 9.79
C ASP A 64 -8.64 -10.86 10.13
N PHE A 65 -8.35 -9.97 9.17
CA PHE A 65 -8.39 -8.53 9.35
C PHE A 65 -9.43 -7.90 8.46
N VAL A 66 -9.97 -6.80 8.94
CA VAL A 66 -10.87 -5.90 8.23
C VAL A 66 -10.30 -4.50 8.26
N PHE A 67 -10.79 -3.65 7.38
CA PHE A 67 -10.41 -2.25 7.37
C PHE A 67 -11.64 -1.37 7.23
N ARG A 68 -11.48 -0.11 7.65
CA ARG A 68 -12.43 0.97 7.42
C ARG A 68 -11.69 2.12 6.77
N VAL A 69 -12.32 2.74 5.77
CA VAL A 69 -11.81 3.95 5.12
C VAL A 69 -12.86 5.03 5.20
N ASP A 70 -12.57 6.07 5.97
CA ASP A 70 -13.36 7.29 6.00
C ASP A 70 -12.62 8.39 5.24
N ARG A 71 -13.34 9.39 4.72
CA ARG A 71 -12.75 10.53 4.02
C ARG A 71 -13.22 11.82 4.66
N SER A 72 -12.27 12.66 5.04
CA SER A 72 -12.54 13.98 5.62
C SER A 72 -11.38 14.91 5.32
N ASN A 73 -11.64 16.21 5.20
CA ASN A 73 -10.61 17.24 5.03
C ASN A 73 -9.60 16.96 3.89
N GLY A 74 -10.06 16.34 2.79
CA GLY A 74 -9.22 16.01 1.64
C GLY A 74 -8.12 14.98 1.93
N ARG A 75 -8.34 14.07 2.88
CA ARG A 75 -7.52 12.86 3.10
C ARG A 75 -8.41 11.62 3.32
N ALA A 76 -7.88 10.46 2.99
CA ALA A 76 -8.44 9.19 3.44
C ALA A 76 -7.86 8.83 4.81
N VAL A 77 -8.70 8.38 5.73
CA VAL A 77 -8.34 7.87 7.05
C VAL A 77 -8.62 6.38 7.04
N VAL A 78 -7.57 5.57 7.21
CA VAL A 78 -7.62 4.12 7.14
C VAL A 78 -7.37 3.54 8.52
N ALA A 79 -8.24 2.64 8.96
CA ALA A 79 -8.08 1.86 10.17
C ALA A 79 -8.14 0.37 9.85
N PHE A 80 -7.26 -0.42 10.45
CA PHE A 80 -7.21 -1.87 10.39
C PHE A 80 -7.68 -2.46 11.72
N ALA A 81 -8.41 -3.57 11.69
CA ALA A 81 -8.83 -4.26 12.90
C ALA A 81 -8.79 -5.78 12.67
N ARG A 82 -8.42 -6.51 13.71
CA ARG A 82 -8.51 -7.97 13.71
C ARG A 82 -9.96 -8.38 13.99
N ARG A 83 -10.58 -9.08 13.02
CA ARG A 83 -11.94 -9.63 13.18
C ARG A 83 -11.95 -11.04 13.77
N ARG A 84 -10.85 -11.78 13.68
CA ARG A 84 -10.73 -13.16 14.18
C ARG A 84 -9.45 -13.33 14.98
N LEU A 85 -9.60 -13.87 16.19
CA LEU A 85 -8.46 -14.20 17.05
C LEU A 85 -7.71 -15.42 16.52
N GLU A 86 -6.40 -15.43 16.73
CA GLU A 86 -5.57 -16.59 16.45
C GLU A 86 -5.88 -17.72 17.44
N THR A 87 -6.25 -18.88 16.90
CA THR A 87 -6.64 -20.09 17.65
C THR A 87 -5.71 -21.28 17.37
N CYS A 88 -4.63 -21.08 16.60
CA CYS A 88 -3.65 -22.11 16.33
C CYS A 88 -2.90 -22.54 17.59
N GLN A 89 -2.57 -23.84 17.65
CA GLN A 89 -1.84 -24.46 18.77
C GLN A 89 -0.33 -24.59 18.52
N PHE A 90 0.11 -24.58 17.26
CA PHE A 90 1.50 -24.88 16.86
C PHE A 90 2.17 -23.74 16.06
N GLY A 91 1.67 -22.51 16.17
CA GLY A 91 2.31 -21.37 15.53
C GLY A 91 3.46 -20.84 16.38
N GLU A 92 4.56 -20.46 15.72
CA GLU A 92 5.66 -19.73 16.36
C GLU A 92 5.27 -18.26 16.52
N PRO A 93 5.26 -17.70 17.75
CA PRO A 93 4.99 -16.28 17.96
C PRO A 93 6.00 -15.39 17.24
N GLY A 94 5.52 -14.30 16.67
CA GLY A 94 6.35 -13.34 15.95
C GLY A 94 5.51 -12.23 15.35
N PHE A 95 5.78 -11.91 14.08
CA PHE A 95 5.04 -10.91 13.33
C PHE A 95 4.72 -11.42 11.93
N VAL A 96 3.68 -10.83 11.33
CA VAL A 96 3.32 -11.09 9.94
C VAL A 96 3.10 -9.77 9.22
N ASP A 97 3.52 -9.73 7.95
CA ASP A 97 3.27 -8.61 7.04
C ASP A 97 2.00 -8.91 6.23
N LEU A 98 0.99 -8.05 6.41
CA LEU A 98 -0.30 -8.14 5.73
C LEU A 98 -0.38 -7.06 4.66
N VAL A 99 -0.56 -7.48 3.41
CA VAL A 99 -0.61 -6.55 2.28
C VAL A 99 -2.05 -6.27 1.89
N PHE A 100 -2.39 -4.98 1.87
CA PHE A 100 -3.66 -4.46 1.41
C PHE A 100 -3.47 -3.58 0.17
N SER A 101 -4.00 -3.99 -0.98
CA SER A 101 -3.89 -3.22 -2.22
C SER A 101 -4.55 -1.85 -2.13
N TYR A 102 -4.17 -0.89 -2.96
CA TYR A 102 -4.90 0.39 -3.00
C TYR A 102 -6.32 0.22 -3.52
N ALA A 103 -6.53 -0.70 -4.46
CA ALA A 103 -7.84 -0.99 -5.04
C ALA A 103 -8.83 -1.55 -4.01
N GLU A 104 -8.42 -2.51 -3.16
CA GLU A 104 -9.31 -3.05 -2.13
C GLU A 104 -9.64 -2.01 -1.05
N LEU A 105 -8.69 -1.15 -0.69
CA LEU A 105 -8.90 -0.06 0.26
C LEU A 105 -9.74 1.07 -0.38
N GLY A 106 -10.01 0.99 -1.69
CA GLY A 106 -10.68 2.04 -2.45
C GLY A 106 -9.88 3.34 -2.49
N LEU A 107 -8.56 3.31 -2.27
CA LEU A 107 -7.68 4.47 -2.25
C LEU A 107 -7.29 4.88 -3.67
N ARG A 108 -7.28 6.18 -3.93
CA ARG A 108 -6.89 6.72 -5.23
C ARG A 108 -5.38 6.96 -5.28
N ARG A 109 -4.80 6.87 -6.49
CA ARG A 109 -3.40 7.26 -6.71
C ARG A 109 -3.22 8.73 -6.36
N GLY A 110 -2.21 9.05 -5.55
CA GLY A 110 -1.91 10.41 -5.11
C GLY A 110 -2.83 10.96 -4.01
N GLU A 111 -3.76 10.16 -3.48
CA GLU A 111 -4.55 10.55 -2.31
C GLU A 111 -3.65 10.60 -1.06
N ARG A 112 -3.87 11.60 -0.19
CA ARG A 112 -3.22 11.64 1.13
C ARG A 112 -3.90 10.64 2.04
N VAL A 113 -3.11 9.78 2.66
CA VAL A 113 -3.59 8.66 3.48
C VAL A 113 -3.07 8.81 4.90
N MET A 114 -3.98 8.83 5.87
CA MET A 114 -3.65 8.78 7.29
C MET A 114 -4.02 7.41 7.85
N VAL A 115 -3.09 6.74 8.53
CA VAL A 115 -3.37 5.50 9.26
C VAL A 115 -3.74 5.85 10.70
N ALA A 116 -4.95 5.47 11.11
CA ALA A 116 -5.49 5.77 12.44
C ALA A 116 -5.01 4.80 13.52
N ASN A 117 -4.51 3.62 13.13
CA ASN A 117 -3.98 2.66 14.08
C ASN A 117 -2.75 3.20 14.82
N PRO A 118 -2.62 2.96 16.13
CA PRO A 118 -1.39 3.24 16.84
C PRO A 118 -0.26 2.35 16.29
N VAL A 119 0.90 2.96 16.04
CA VAL A 119 2.11 2.25 15.58
C VAL A 119 3.13 2.19 16.71
N ARG A 120 3.49 0.97 17.13
CA ARG A 120 4.45 0.69 18.22
C ARG A 120 5.35 -0.47 17.81
N PRO A 121 6.62 -0.21 17.42
CA PRO A 121 7.56 -1.24 16.94
C PRO A 121 7.91 -2.29 17.99
#